data_AF-A0A227JDI2-F1
#
_entry.id   AF-A0A227JDI2-F1
#
_cell.length_a   1.000
_cell.length_b   1.000
_cell.length_c   1.000
_cell.angle_alpha   90.00
_cell.angle_beta   90.00
_cell.angle_gamma   90.00
#
_symmetry.space_group_name_H-M   'P 1'
#
loop_
_entity.id
_entity.type
_entity.pdbx_description
1 polymer ?
#
loop_
_entity_poly.entity_id
_entity_poly.type
_entity_poly.pdbx_seq_one_letter_code
_entity_poly.pdbx_strand_id
1 'polypeptide(L)'
;SYRVTFVDMNNGKFGYQLERNGKVVDADEFSPEKGIEYKGLKVHVKGQITPGDSIGIEKRESFSIFDTFKEAMSWSDKSVSDTSATAKLHQMTEEFQAAFIHLNKARTDVGARLSTLDIQEQNHEDFNLSLAKAKSNFEDLDYSKAVIEFSENSRALQASQQAFGKTKDLTLFNYI
;
A
#
# COMPACT_ATOMS: atom_id res chain seq x y z
N SER A 1 2.66 -12.20 -28.76
CA SER A 1 4.10 -12.05 -28.99
C SER A 1 4.29 -11.27 -30.27
N TYR A 2 5.20 -10.29 -30.26
CA TYR A 2 5.64 -9.58 -31.45
C TYR A 2 7.04 -10.08 -31.84
N ARG A 3 7.35 -10.09 -33.13
CA ARG A 3 8.68 -10.39 -33.64
C ARG A 3 9.01 -9.38 -34.71
N VAL A 4 10.17 -8.74 -34.58
CA VAL A 4 10.73 -7.89 -35.63
C VAL A 4 11.81 -8.71 -36.32
N THR A 5 11.74 -8.81 -37.65
CA THR A 5 12.79 -9.42 -38.47
C THR A 5 13.32 -8.38 -39.43
N PHE A 6 14.64 -8.23 -39.50
CA PHE A 6 15.29 -7.27 -40.41
C PHE A 6 15.57 -7.94 -41.76
N VAL A 7 15.29 -7.23 -42.84
CA VAL A 7 15.39 -7.75 -44.21
C VAL A 7 16.20 -6.81 -45.10
N ASP A 8 16.92 -7.38 -46.06
CA ASP A 8 17.56 -6.60 -47.12
C ASP A 8 16.50 -6.20 -48.15
N MET A 9 16.45 -4.91 -48.51
CA MET A 9 15.54 -4.40 -49.53
C MET A 9 16.14 -4.40 -50.95
N ASN A 10 17.35 -4.98 -51.14
CA ASN A 10 18.06 -5.07 -52.42
C ASN A 10 18.33 -3.70 -53.08
N ASN A 11 18.25 -2.61 -52.31
CA ASN A 11 18.47 -1.23 -52.74
C ASN A 11 19.55 -0.53 -51.88
N GLY A 12 20.33 -1.31 -51.12
CA GLY A 12 21.32 -0.80 -50.17
C GLY A 12 20.72 -0.30 -48.85
N LYS A 13 19.42 -0.49 -48.63
CA LYS A 13 18.73 -0.15 -47.38
C LYS A 13 18.18 -1.39 -46.68
N PHE A 14 17.95 -1.26 -45.38
CA PHE A 14 17.33 -2.29 -44.56
C PHE A 14 15.86 -1.98 -44.30
N GLY A 15 15.02 -2.99 -44.41
CA GLY A 15 13.62 -2.96 -44.00
C GLY A 15 13.42 -3.75 -42.72
N TYR A 16 12.24 -3.63 -42.13
CA TYR A 16 11.79 -4.51 -41.07
C TYR A 16 10.44 -5.14 -41.44
N GLN A 17 10.22 -6.35 -40.94
CA GLN A 17 8.94 -7.04 -40.94
C GLN A 17 8.52 -7.26 -39.49
N LEU A 18 7.41 -6.63 -39.09
CA LEU A 18 6.81 -6.80 -37.78
C LEU A 18 5.71 -7.86 -37.87
N GLU A 19 5.86 -8.92 -37.09
CA GLU A 19 4.90 -9.99 -36.95
C GLU A 19 4.23 -9.94 -35.59
N ARG A 20 2.93 -10.24 -35.56
CA ARG A 20 2.18 -10.52 -34.33
C ARG A 20 1.62 -11.92 -34.42
N ASN A 21 2.05 -12.79 -33.50
CA ASN A 21 1.64 -14.20 -33.46
C ASN A 21 1.81 -14.91 -34.82
N GLY A 22 2.93 -14.66 -35.51
CA GLY A 22 3.28 -15.28 -36.80
C GLY A 22 2.59 -14.69 -38.03
N LYS A 23 1.81 -13.61 -37.88
CA LYS A 23 1.24 -12.87 -39.02
C LYS A 23 1.92 -11.52 -39.15
N VAL A 24 2.32 -11.15 -40.36
CA VAL A 24 2.83 -9.81 -40.66
C VAL A 24 1.73 -8.78 -40.38
N VAL A 25 2.05 -7.80 -39.56
CA VAL A 25 1.13 -6.71 -39.18
C VAL A 25 1.63 -5.33 -39.58
N ASP A 26 2.93 -5.22 -39.86
CA ASP A 26 3.57 -4.00 -40.36
C ASP A 26 4.88 -4.34 -41.07
N ALA A 27 5.29 -3.54 -42.05
CA ALA A 27 6.57 -3.66 -42.71
C ALA A 27 6.92 -2.34 -43.43
N ASP A 28 8.12 -1.83 -43.20
CA ASP A 28 8.58 -0.56 -43.78
C ASP A 28 10.13 -0.51 -43.82
N GLU A 29 10.68 0.54 -44.43
CA GLU A 29 12.10 0.87 -44.35
C GLU A 29 12.49 1.16 -42.88
N PHE A 30 13.59 0.57 -42.42
CA PHE A 30 14.09 0.80 -41.06
C PHE A 30 14.96 2.05 -41.01
N SER A 31 14.56 3.03 -40.21
CA SER A 31 15.38 4.18 -39.85
C SER A 31 15.78 4.10 -38.37
N PRO A 32 17.09 4.08 -38.02
CA PRO A 32 17.56 4.07 -36.64
C PRO A 32 17.09 5.28 -35.81
N GLU A 33 16.86 6.43 -36.44
CA GLU A 33 16.41 7.66 -35.76
C GLU A 33 14.94 7.59 -35.37
N LYS A 34 14.10 7.00 -36.22
CA LYS A 34 12.65 6.86 -35.98
C LYS A 34 12.32 5.62 -35.16
N GLY A 35 13.11 4.56 -35.31
CA GLY A 35 12.78 3.23 -34.77
C GLY A 35 11.52 2.64 -35.43
N ILE A 36 10.96 1.62 -34.79
CA ILE A 36 9.73 0.94 -35.21
C ILE A 36 8.61 1.36 -34.25
N GLU A 37 7.53 1.91 -34.80
CA GLU A 37 6.36 2.35 -34.03
C GLU A 37 5.09 1.67 -34.55
N TYR A 38 4.45 0.84 -33.71
CA TYR A 38 3.23 0.15 -34.08
C TYR A 38 2.22 0.11 -32.91
N LYS A 39 1.09 0.79 -33.05
CA LYS A 39 -0.02 0.78 -32.07
C LYS A 39 0.43 0.90 -30.59
N GLY A 40 1.36 1.83 -30.33
CA GLY A 40 1.93 2.09 -29.00
C GLY A 40 3.17 1.27 -28.64
N LEU A 41 3.53 0.24 -29.42
CA LEU A 41 4.85 -0.39 -29.34
C LEU A 41 5.89 0.54 -29.97
N LYS A 42 6.97 0.85 -29.25
CA LYS A 42 8.11 1.59 -29.76
C LYS A 42 9.37 0.77 -29.57
N VAL A 43 10.08 0.48 -30.65
CA VAL A 43 11.33 -0.30 -30.61
C VAL A 43 12.44 0.53 -31.24
N HIS A 44 13.45 0.84 -30.44
CA HIS A 44 14.67 1.48 -30.92
C HIS A 44 15.80 0.47 -30.90
N VAL A 45 16.47 0.31 -32.03
CA VAL A 45 17.59 -0.60 -32.19
C VAL A 45 18.82 0.22 -32.51
N LYS A 46 19.91 -0.04 -31.79
CA LYS A 46 21.23 0.57 -32.00
C LYS A 46 22.22 -0.52 -32.38
N GLY A 47 23.22 -0.13 -33.16
CA GLY A 47 24.27 -1.03 -33.66
C GLY A 47 24.05 -1.44 -35.11
N GLN A 48 24.92 -2.33 -35.59
CA GLN A 48 24.85 -2.87 -36.94
C GLN A 48 23.78 -3.97 -37.01
N ILE A 49 22.91 -3.88 -38.00
CA ILE A 49 21.85 -4.86 -38.26
C ILE A 49 22.21 -5.63 -39.53
N THR A 50 22.05 -6.94 -39.50
CA THR A 50 22.26 -7.84 -40.63
C THR A 50 20.93 -8.42 -41.10
N PRO A 51 20.73 -8.67 -42.42
CA PRO A 51 19.53 -9.34 -42.90
C PRO A 51 19.35 -10.71 -42.23
N GLY A 52 18.16 -10.96 -41.71
CA GLY A 52 17.83 -12.17 -40.95
C GLY A 52 17.89 -12.01 -39.43
N ASP A 53 18.45 -10.91 -38.92
CA ASP A 53 18.39 -10.60 -37.49
C ASP A 53 16.94 -10.48 -37.03
N SER A 54 16.64 -11.00 -35.83
CA SER A 54 15.30 -10.93 -35.28
C SER A 54 15.27 -10.62 -33.79
N ILE A 55 14.25 -9.86 -33.38
CA ILE A 55 14.01 -9.46 -32.00
C ILE A 55 12.62 -9.95 -31.60
N GLY A 56 12.56 -10.81 -30.59
CA GLY A 56 11.33 -11.27 -29.98
C GLY A 56 10.89 -10.35 -28.85
N ILE A 57 9.62 -9.93 -28.87
CA ILE A 57 9.03 -9.05 -27.87
C ILE A 57 7.80 -9.75 -27.28
N GLU A 58 7.90 -10.07 -26.00
CA GLU A 58 6.88 -10.82 -25.28
C GLU A 58 6.37 -10.02 -24.09
N LYS A 59 5.06 -10.11 -23.84
CA LYS A 59 4.47 -9.54 -22.64
C LYS A 59 4.93 -10.39 -21.45
N ARG A 60 5.49 -9.75 -20.43
CA ARG A 60 5.87 -10.37 -19.18
C ARG A 60 5.04 -9.75 -18.05
N GLU A 61 4.27 -10.57 -17.34
CA GLU A 61 3.39 -10.09 -16.25
C GLU A 61 4.07 -10.13 -14.88
N SER A 62 4.91 -11.14 -14.65
CA SER A 62 5.66 -11.32 -13.41
C SER A 62 7.04 -11.90 -13.72
N PHE A 63 7.98 -11.64 -12.83
CA PHE A 63 9.32 -12.21 -12.86
C PHE A 63 9.85 -12.35 -11.43
N SER A 64 10.85 -13.21 -11.25
CA SER A 64 11.58 -13.36 -10.00
C SER A 64 12.85 -12.52 -10.06
N ILE A 65 13.07 -11.65 -9.07
CA ILE A 65 14.32 -10.89 -8.97
C ILE A 65 15.54 -11.82 -8.84
N PHE A 66 15.37 -13.00 -8.25
CA PHE A 66 16.44 -13.99 -8.15
C PHE A 66 16.82 -14.58 -9.51
N ASP A 67 15.85 -14.74 -10.41
CA ASP A 67 16.12 -15.15 -11.79
C ASP A 67 16.79 -14.00 -12.54
N THR A 68 16.34 -12.76 -12.37
CA THR A 68 17.00 -11.56 -12.93
C THR A 68 18.46 -11.47 -12.49
N PHE A 69 18.79 -11.73 -11.21
CA PHE A 69 20.19 -11.76 -10.75
C PHE A 69 21.01 -12.87 -11.42
N LYS A 70 20.47 -14.10 -11.51
CA LYS A 70 21.15 -15.22 -12.17
C LYS A 70 21.40 -14.92 -13.65
N GLU A 71 20.40 -14.40 -14.34
CA GLU A 71 20.51 -14.01 -15.74
C GLU A 71 21.53 -12.88 -15.91
N ALA A 72 21.50 -11.84 -15.07
CA ALA A 72 22.46 -10.74 -15.12
C ALA A 72 23.91 -11.24 -14.95
N MET A 73 24.17 -12.14 -13.99
CA MET A 73 25.48 -12.77 -13.83
C MET A 73 25.89 -13.55 -15.08
N SER A 74 25.01 -14.42 -15.59
CA SER A 74 25.30 -15.24 -16.77
C SER A 74 25.53 -14.42 -18.05
N TRP A 75 24.84 -13.30 -18.22
CA TRP A 75 25.00 -12.41 -19.38
C TRP A 75 26.19 -11.46 -19.22
N SER A 76 26.55 -11.11 -17.98
CA SER A 76 27.74 -10.28 -17.70
C SER A 76 29.05 -11.00 -18.00
N ASP A 77 29.06 -12.34 -18.01
CA ASP A 77 30.24 -13.14 -18.39
C ASP A 77 30.46 -13.20 -19.91
N LYS A 78 29.50 -12.71 -20.71
CA LYS A 78 29.62 -12.66 -22.18
C LYS A 78 30.47 -11.47 -22.62
N SER A 79 30.98 -11.55 -23.85
CA SER A 79 31.75 -10.44 -24.43
C SER A 79 30.92 -9.16 -24.49
N VAL A 80 31.53 -8.02 -24.16
CA VAL A 80 30.92 -6.70 -24.35
C VAL A 80 30.62 -6.37 -25.81
N SER A 81 31.25 -7.09 -26.76
CA SER A 81 30.96 -6.97 -28.19
C SER A 81 29.72 -7.77 -28.63
N ASP A 82 29.15 -8.60 -27.76
CA ASP A 82 27.91 -9.33 -28.02
C ASP A 82 26.72 -8.39 -27.80
N THR A 83 26.07 -7.99 -28.89
CA THR A 83 24.89 -7.11 -28.86
C THR A 83 23.70 -7.77 -28.16
N SER A 84 23.60 -9.11 -28.17
CA SER A 84 22.55 -9.84 -27.44
C SER A 84 22.78 -9.76 -25.94
N ALA A 85 24.04 -9.87 -25.49
CA ALA A 85 24.39 -9.69 -24.08
C ALA A 85 24.05 -8.28 -23.60
N THR A 86 24.39 -7.26 -24.40
CA THR A 86 24.06 -5.86 -24.10
C THR A 86 22.55 -5.65 -23.98
N ALA A 87 21.77 -6.17 -24.93
CA ALA A 87 20.30 -6.08 -24.90
C ALA A 87 19.69 -6.78 -23.67
N LYS A 88 20.23 -7.95 -23.30
CA LYS A 88 19.78 -8.69 -22.11
C LYS A 88 20.12 -7.97 -20.81
N LEU A 89 21.30 -7.41 -20.69
CA LEU A 89 21.69 -6.63 -19.51
C LEU A 89 20.85 -5.34 -19.36
N HIS A 90 20.50 -4.69 -20.47
CA HIS A 90 19.53 -3.59 -20.43
C HIS A 90 18.16 -4.05 -19.91
N GLN A 91 17.65 -5.21 -20.38
CA GLN A 91 16.41 -5.78 -19.85
C GLN A 91 16.52 -6.05 -18.33
N MET A 92 17.65 -6.60 -17.86
CA MET A 92 17.85 -6.85 -16.42
C MET A 92 17.86 -5.56 -15.60
N THR A 93 18.38 -4.46 -16.14
CA THR A 93 18.37 -3.15 -15.47
C THR A 93 16.95 -2.64 -15.26
N GLU A 94 16.09 -2.77 -16.28
CA GLU A 94 14.66 -2.44 -16.15
C GLU A 94 13.95 -3.34 -15.14
N GLU A 95 14.27 -4.63 -15.12
CA GLU A 95 13.73 -5.58 -14.14
C GLU A 95 14.17 -5.24 -12.70
N PHE A 96 15.44 -4.86 -12.48
CA PHE A 96 15.90 -4.39 -11.18
C PHE A 96 15.19 -3.12 -10.74
N GLN A 97 14.99 -2.17 -11.66
CA GLN A 97 14.26 -0.94 -11.36
C GLN A 97 12.81 -1.23 -10.96
N ALA A 98 12.12 -2.10 -11.71
CA ALA A 98 10.76 -2.51 -11.38
C ALA A 98 10.70 -3.23 -10.01
N ALA A 99 11.66 -4.10 -9.71
CA ALA A 99 11.74 -4.78 -8.43
C ALA A 99 12.02 -3.81 -7.27
N PHE A 100 12.88 -2.80 -7.47
CA PHE A 100 13.15 -1.73 -6.51
C PHE A 100 11.88 -0.92 -6.19
N ILE A 101 11.12 -0.53 -7.22
CA ILE A 101 9.83 0.16 -7.03
C ILE A 101 8.85 -0.73 -6.25
N HIS A 102 8.76 -2.01 -6.59
CA HIS A 102 7.88 -2.96 -5.89
C HIS A 102 8.25 -3.11 -4.41
N LEU A 103 9.55 -3.25 -4.09
CA LEU A 103 10.03 -3.35 -2.71
C LEU A 103 9.74 -2.06 -1.92
N ASN A 104 9.96 -0.89 -2.53
CA ASN A 104 9.64 0.39 -1.88
C ASN A 104 8.14 0.51 -1.58
N LYS A 105 7.28 0.08 -2.49
CA LYS A 105 5.83 0.05 -2.24
C LYS A 105 5.49 -0.82 -1.02
N ALA A 106 6.07 -2.00 -0.91
CA ALA A 106 5.88 -2.88 0.24
C ALA A 106 6.39 -2.22 1.53
N ARG A 107 7.55 -1.58 1.50
CA ARG A 107 8.10 -0.84 2.65
C ARG A 107 7.20 0.32 3.08
N THR A 108 6.65 1.07 2.12
CA THR A 108 5.70 2.16 2.40
C THR A 108 4.42 1.61 3.04
N ASP A 109 3.89 0.49 2.56
CA ASP A 109 2.71 -0.15 3.17
C ASP A 109 2.97 -0.57 4.62
N VAL A 110 4.12 -1.18 4.89
CA VAL A 110 4.55 -1.50 6.26
C VAL A 110 4.67 -0.23 7.12
N GLY A 111 5.25 0.84 6.58
CA GLY A 111 5.33 2.13 7.28
C GLY A 111 3.98 2.72 7.64
N ALA A 112 2.99 2.62 6.74
CA ALA A 112 1.62 3.07 7.03
C ALA A 112 0.96 2.24 8.15
N ARG A 113 1.21 0.93 8.17
CA ARG A 113 0.74 0.05 9.25
C ARG A 113 1.39 0.36 10.59
N LEU A 114 2.70 0.62 10.61
CA LEU A 114 3.41 1.04 11.82
C LEU A 114 2.85 2.36 12.36
N SER A 115 2.67 3.36 11.50
CA SER A 115 2.04 4.63 11.90
C SER A 115 0.63 4.44 12.47
N THR A 116 -0.13 3.48 11.94
CA THR A 116 -1.45 3.13 12.48
C THR A 116 -1.33 2.49 13.87
N LEU A 117 -0.35 1.61 14.08
CA LEU A 117 -0.09 1.00 15.38
C LEU A 117 0.31 2.04 16.43
N ASP A 118 1.18 2.99 16.07
CA ASP A 118 1.59 4.09 16.98
C ASP A 118 0.38 4.91 17.44
N ILE A 119 -0.56 5.20 16.53
CA ILE A 119 -1.81 5.90 16.87
C ILE A 119 -2.69 5.06 17.81
N GLN A 120 -2.77 3.74 17.59
CA GLN A 120 -3.54 2.86 18.47
C GLN A 120 -2.93 2.75 19.87
N GLU A 121 -1.60 2.72 19.97
CA GLU A 121 -0.88 2.73 21.24
C GLU A 121 -1.17 4.02 22.02
N GLN A 122 -1.05 5.18 21.36
CA GLN A 122 -1.38 6.47 21.99
C GLN A 122 -2.84 6.54 22.49
N ASN A 123 -3.79 6.09 21.66
CA ASN A 123 -5.19 6.01 22.08
C ASN A 123 -5.41 5.06 23.27
N HIS A 124 -4.64 3.98 23.35
CA HIS A 124 -4.70 3.04 24.46
C HIS A 124 -4.16 3.67 25.76
N GLU A 125 -3.07 4.44 25.70
CA GLU A 125 -2.56 5.20 26.83
C GLU A 125 -3.58 6.23 27.35
N ASP A 126 -4.22 6.97 26.44
CA ASP A 126 -5.28 7.93 26.78
C ASP A 126 -6.49 7.25 27.43
N PHE A 127 -6.85 6.06 26.94
CA PHE A 127 -7.90 5.24 27.53
C PHE A 127 -7.53 4.77 28.94
N ASN A 128 -6.30 4.29 29.15
CA ASN A 128 -5.81 3.88 30.46
C ASN A 128 -5.79 5.05 31.46
N LEU A 129 -5.39 6.25 31.03
CA LEU A 129 -5.46 7.46 31.86
C LEU A 129 -6.91 7.82 32.22
N SER A 130 -7.82 7.72 31.26
CA SER A 130 -9.24 7.99 31.47
C SER A 130 -9.85 7.00 32.46
N LEU A 131 -9.50 5.71 32.35
CA LEU A 131 -9.92 4.67 33.27
C LEU A 131 -9.35 4.90 34.69
N ALA A 132 -8.07 5.28 34.79
CA ALA A 132 -7.43 5.61 36.06
C ALA A 132 -8.11 6.81 36.75
N LYS A 133 -8.44 7.87 35.99
CA LYS A 133 -9.21 9.03 36.50
C LYS A 133 -10.61 8.64 36.93
N ALA A 134 -11.31 7.83 36.13
CA ALA A 134 -12.64 7.35 36.49
C ALA A 134 -12.59 6.54 37.79
N LYS A 135 -11.61 5.63 37.92
CA LYS A 135 -11.36 4.86 39.14
C LYS A 135 -11.07 5.76 40.34
N SER A 136 -10.15 6.73 40.21
CA SER A 136 -9.86 7.71 41.28
C SER A 136 -11.11 8.44 41.70
N ASN A 137 -11.91 8.94 40.76
CA ASN A 137 -13.17 9.61 41.07
C ASN A 137 -14.15 8.69 41.81
N PHE A 138 -14.21 7.39 41.50
CA PHE A 138 -15.03 6.42 42.24
C PHE A 138 -14.47 6.11 43.63
N GLU A 139 -13.14 6.05 43.81
CA GLU A 139 -12.50 5.86 45.13
C GLU A 139 -12.59 7.12 46.01
N ASP A 140 -12.43 8.30 45.40
CA ASP A 140 -12.54 9.63 46.02
C ASP A 140 -14.01 10.01 46.30
N LEU A 141 -14.97 9.39 45.60
CA LEU A 141 -16.38 9.43 45.97
C LEU A 141 -16.53 8.61 47.25
N ASP A 142 -16.40 9.29 48.38
CA ASP A 142 -16.47 8.69 49.71
C ASP A 142 -17.85 8.06 49.93
N TYR A 143 -18.01 6.79 49.52
CA TYR A 143 -19.25 6.03 49.64
C TYR A 143 -19.76 6.04 51.08
N SER A 144 -18.85 6.06 52.06
CA SER A 144 -19.20 6.18 53.47
C SER A 144 -19.91 7.50 53.74
N LYS A 145 -19.36 8.62 53.25
CA LYS A 145 -19.98 9.94 53.37
C LYS A 145 -21.30 10.04 52.60
N ALA A 146 -21.37 9.51 51.37
CA ALA A 146 -22.60 9.51 50.58
C ALA A 146 -23.72 8.65 51.22
N VAL A 147 -23.36 7.49 51.80
CA VAL A 147 -24.30 6.63 52.56
C VAL A 147 -24.74 7.30 53.86
N ILE A 148 -23.82 7.96 54.58
CA ILE A 148 -24.14 8.73 55.78
C ILE A 148 -25.09 9.88 55.42
N GLU A 149 -24.76 10.68 54.41
CA GLU A 149 -25.58 11.81 53.96
C GLU A 149 -26.96 11.36 53.47
N PHE A 150 -27.03 10.24 52.74
CA PHE A 150 -28.31 9.64 52.34
C PHE A 150 -29.13 9.14 53.55
N SER A 151 -28.48 8.51 54.53
CA SER A 151 -29.12 8.03 55.76
C SER A 151 -29.61 9.19 56.63
N GLU A 152 -28.85 10.28 56.71
CA GLU A 152 -29.21 11.51 57.43
C GLU A 152 -30.42 12.18 56.77
N ASN A 153 -30.38 12.36 55.44
CA ASN A 153 -31.49 12.91 54.68
C ASN A 153 -32.75 12.05 54.78
N SER A 154 -32.61 10.72 54.76
CA SER A 154 -33.73 9.78 54.94
C SER A 154 -34.34 9.87 56.34
N ARG A 155 -33.51 9.95 57.39
CA ARG A 155 -33.98 10.15 58.77
C ARG A 155 -34.67 11.50 58.94
N ALA A 156 -34.10 12.57 58.38
CA ALA A 156 -34.69 13.91 58.42
C ALA A 156 -36.05 13.94 57.71
N LEU A 157 -36.16 13.31 56.54
CA LEU A 157 -37.42 13.18 55.81
C LEU A 157 -38.46 12.41 56.62
N GLN A 158 -38.09 11.29 57.23
CA GLN A 158 -38.98 10.49 58.07
C GLN A 158 -39.46 11.29 59.30
N ALA A 159 -38.54 12.01 59.95
CA ALA A 159 -38.86 12.87 61.09
C ALA A 159 -39.78 14.03 60.68
N SER A 160 -39.55 14.65 59.51
CA SER A 160 -40.40 15.70 58.97
C SER A 160 -41.82 15.20 58.68
N GLN A 161 -41.95 14.01 58.09
CA GLN A 161 -43.25 13.37 57.85
C GLN A 161 -43.98 13.05 59.17
N GLN A 162 -43.27 12.54 60.17
CA GLN A 162 -43.85 12.27 61.50
C GLN A 162 -44.26 13.57 62.22
N ALA A 163 -43.43 14.61 62.19
CA ALA A 163 -43.73 15.90 62.77
C ALA A 163 -44.94 16.54 62.09
N PHE A 164 -45.00 16.51 60.76
CA PHE A 164 -46.13 16.99 59.99
C PHE A 164 -47.43 16.23 60.31
N GLY A 165 -47.36 14.90 60.46
CA GLY A 165 -48.47 14.08 60.95
C GLY A 165 -48.95 14.52 62.33
N LYS A 166 -48.03 14.66 63.30
CA LYS A 166 -48.37 15.09 64.65
C LYS A 166 -48.89 16.53 64.73
N THR A 167 -48.35 17.46 63.94
CA THR A 167 -48.86 18.83 63.88
C THR A 167 -50.27 18.87 63.28
N LYS A 168 -50.55 18.05 62.25
CA LYS A 168 -51.92 17.88 61.73
C LYS A 168 -52.88 17.29 62.77
N ASP A 169 -52.43 16.36 63.60
CA ASP A 169 -53.23 15.80 64.69
C ASP A 169 -53.47 16.82 65.82
N LEU A 170 -52.52 17.73 66.08
CA LEU A 170 -52.62 18.75 67.12
C LEU A 170 -53.54 19.93 66.75
N THR A 171 -53.78 20.21 65.47
CA THR A 171 -54.54 21.41 65.03
C THR A 171 -56.03 21.18 64.77
N LEU A 172 -56.59 19.98 64.99
CA LEU A 172 -58.01 19.76 64.70
C LEU A 172 -58.85 19.05 65.78
N PHE A 173 -58.29 18.61 66.91
CA PHE A 173 -59.10 17.96 67.96
C PHE A 173 -58.74 18.25 69.43
N ASN A 174 -57.82 19.17 69.71
CA ASN A 174 -57.45 19.51 71.11
C ASN A 174 -57.83 20.94 71.54
N TYR A 175 -58.64 21.67 70.77
CA TYR A 175 -59.12 23.01 71.18
C TYR A 175 -60.65 23.17 71.13
N ILE A 176 -61.42 22.08 71.05
CA ILE A 176 -62.86 22.09 71.33
C ILE A 176 -63.20 20.90 72.20
#